data_AF-A0A553PJ05-F1
#
_entry.id   AF-A0A553PJ05-F1
#
_cell.length_a   1.000
_cell.length_b   1.000
_cell.length_c   1.000
_cell.angle_alpha   90.00
_cell.angle_beta   90.00
_cell.angle_gamma   90.00
#
_symmetry.space_group_name_H-M   'P 1'
#
loop_
_entity.id
_entity.type
_entity.pdbx_description
1 polymer ?
#
loop_
_entity_poly.entity_id
_entity_poly.type
_entity_poly.pdbx_seq_one_letter_code
_entity_poly.pdbx_strand_id
1 'polypeptide(L)'
;MICLAEQLNVKHINLAHHPHNAQYTSNAGMKLSQNMDRMGKHTGSFRIRLYERPDFQGQTMECSDDCPSLFERFRQREVHSCNVLDGAWIFFEQPNFRGRQYLLERGEYRCFTDWNAMHPTVGSIRRIQDF
;
A
#
# COMPACT_ATOMS: atom_id res chain seq x y z
N MET A 1 9.92 -26.01 -11.71
CA MET A 1 10.74 -25.25 -12.68
C MET A 1 9.85 -24.22 -13.35
N ILE A 2 10.24 -22.93 -13.23
CA ILE A 2 10.16 -21.88 -14.25
C ILE A 2 8.74 -21.54 -14.74
N CYS A 3 8.07 -20.49 -14.25
CA CYS A 3 8.22 -19.06 -14.60
C CYS A 3 7.96 -18.74 -16.09
N LEU A 4 7.25 -17.64 -16.35
CA LEU A 4 7.06 -16.85 -17.59
C LEU A 4 5.55 -16.65 -17.85
N ALA A 5 4.97 -15.53 -17.41
CA ALA A 5 5.09 -14.21 -18.02
C ALA A 5 4.71 -14.28 -19.51
N GLU A 6 3.51 -13.82 -19.86
CA GLU A 6 3.26 -12.43 -20.27
C GLU A 6 3.36 -12.33 -21.81
N GLN A 7 2.55 -11.42 -22.35
CA GLN A 7 2.54 -10.97 -23.76
C GLN A 7 1.80 -11.93 -24.70
N LEU A 8 0.79 -11.50 -25.45
CA LEU A 8 0.85 -10.37 -26.39
C LEU A 8 -0.57 -9.83 -26.64
N ASN A 9 -0.89 -8.64 -26.12
CA ASN A 9 -1.91 -7.77 -26.72
C ASN A 9 -1.19 -6.55 -27.30
N VAL A 10 -0.51 -6.76 -28.43
CA VAL A 10 0.24 -5.75 -29.16
C VAL A 10 -0.75 -4.81 -29.82
N LYS A 11 -1.00 -3.66 -29.19
CA LYS A 11 -1.60 -2.51 -29.88
C LYS A 11 -0.51 -1.85 -30.72
N HIS A 12 -0.58 -2.11 -32.02
CA HIS A 12 0.13 -1.40 -33.08
C HIS A 12 0.09 0.11 -32.85
N ILE A 13 1.26 0.75 -32.78
CA ILE A 13 1.39 2.21 -32.94
C ILE A 13 2.16 2.45 -34.24
N ASN A 14 1.45 3.06 -35.18
CA ASN A 14 1.92 3.48 -36.49
C ASN A 14 3.10 4.46 -36.35
N LEU A 15 4.22 4.18 -37.03
CA LEU A 15 5.21 5.19 -37.38
C LEU A 15 4.63 6.05 -38.51
N ALA A 16 4.41 7.35 -38.24
CA ALA A 16 4.15 8.33 -39.28
C ALA A 16 5.20 9.43 -39.23
N HIS A 17 5.80 9.65 -40.40
CA HIS A 17 6.85 10.59 -40.74
C HIS A 17 6.58 12.04 -40.29
N HIS A 18 7.65 12.73 -39.90
CA HIS A 18 7.72 14.20 -39.82
C HIS A 18 7.33 14.86 -41.16
N PRO A 19 6.77 16.08 -41.09
CA PRO A 19 7.54 17.22 -41.57
C PRO A 19 7.40 18.51 -40.75
N HIS A 20 8.56 19.16 -40.57
CA HIS A 20 8.86 20.59 -40.78
C HIS A 20 7.88 21.70 -40.31
N ASN A 21 8.43 22.58 -39.46
CA ASN A 21 8.15 24.02 -39.30
C ASN A 21 6.69 24.49 -39.12
N ALA A 22 6.37 24.87 -37.89
CA ALA A 22 5.57 26.06 -37.62
C ALA A 22 6.00 26.65 -36.27
N GLN A 23 6.81 27.71 -36.32
CA GLN A 23 6.99 28.63 -35.20
C GLN A 23 5.69 29.44 -35.05
N TYR A 24 5.04 29.33 -33.90
CA TYR A 24 4.07 30.31 -33.44
C TYR A 24 4.54 30.87 -32.09
N THR A 25 4.88 32.16 -32.11
CA THR A 25 5.25 32.97 -30.96
C THR A 25 4.06 33.09 -29.99
N SER A 26 4.27 32.87 -28.69
CA SER A 26 3.45 33.57 -27.68
C SER A 26 4.24 33.78 -26.39
N ASN A 27 4.22 35.03 -25.94
CA ASN A 27 4.84 35.52 -24.72
C ASN A 27 4.14 34.89 -23.49
N ALA A 28 4.81 33.96 -22.82
CA ALA A 28 4.52 33.61 -21.43
C ALA A 28 5.79 33.06 -20.79
N GLY A 29 6.70 33.96 -20.43
CA GLY A 29 7.77 33.65 -19.49
C GLY A 29 7.17 33.18 -18.16
N MET A 30 7.74 32.10 -17.63
CA MET A 30 7.54 31.58 -16.28
C MET A 30 6.10 31.20 -15.87
N LYS A 31 5.66 29.99 -16.26
CA LYS A 31 4.73 29.19 -15.43
C LYS A 31 4.82 27.69 -15.71
N LEU A 32 6.03 27.14 -15.72
CA LEU A 32 6.26 25.68 -15.84
C LEU A 32 6.92 25.05 -14.60
N SER A 33 7.24 25.84 -13.57
CA SER A 33 7.70 25.28 -12.28
C SER A 33 6.57 24.79 -11.38
N GLN A 34 5.31 25.20 -11.61
CA GLN A 34 4.20 24.88 -10.71
C GLN A 34 3.38 23.63 -11.07
N ASN A 35 3.69 22.95 -12.18
CA ASN A 35 2.97 21.75 -12.62
C ASN A 35 3.83 20.48 -12.66
N MET A 36 5.09 20.55 -12.23
CA MET A 36 5.95 19.39 -12.01
C MET A 36 5.99 18.97 -10.53
N ASP A 37 4.93 19.26 -9.78
CA ASP A 37 4.67 18.71 -8.44
C ASP A 37 3.40 17.83 -8.41
N ARG A 38 2.82 17.59 -9.59
CA ARG A 38 1.61 16.76 -9.80
C ARG A 38 1.90 15.45 -10.54
N MET A 39 3.13 14.95 -10.39
CA MET A 39 3.49 13.54 -10.64
C MET A 39 4.02 12.87 -9.38
N GLY A 40 3.55 13.29 -8.21
CA GLY A 40 3.60 12.45 -7.02
C GLY A 40 2.69 11.26 -7.28
N LYS A 41 3.31 10.12 -7.62
CA LYS A 41 2.86 8.73 -7.50
C LYS A 41 1.36 8.56 -7.26
N HIS A 42 0.71 7.68 -8.01
CA HIS A 42 -0.50 7.01 -7.52
C HIS A 42 -0.16 6.23 -6.24
N THR A 43 0.09 6.90 -5.10
CA THR A 43 0.03 6.27 -3.80
C THR A 43 -1.45 6.16 -3.54
N GLY A 44 -2.05 5.00 -3.80
CA GLY A 44 -3.34 4.67 -3.21
C GLY A 44 -3.31 5.06 -1.73
N SER A 45 -4.40 5.60 -1.20
CA SER A 45 -4.43 5.87 0.23
C SER A 45 -4.33 4.51 0.95
N PHE A 46 -3.44 4.43 1.94
CA PHE A 46 -3.27 3.24 2.77
C PHE A 46 -3.67 3.61 4.18
N ARG A 47 -4.58 2.83 4.76
CA ARG A 47 -5.00 3.07 6.12
C ARG A 47 -5.52 1.79 6.77
N ILE A 48 -4.98 1.47 7.93
CA ILE A 48 -5.42 0.37 8.77
C ILE A 48 -5.56 0.82 10.21
N ARG A 49 -6.54 0.29 10.93
CA ARG A 49 -6.73 0.49 12.35
C ARG A 49 -6.64 -0.84 13.10
N LEU A 50 -5.76 -0.89 14.09
CA LEU A 50 -5.49 -2.05 14.94
C LEU A 50 -6.18 -1.87 16.29
N TYR A 51 -6.56 -2.98 16.92
CA TYR A 51 -7.23 -3.00 18.21
C TYR A 51 -6.64 -4.08 19.14
N GLU A 52 -6.55 -3.72 20.42
CA GLU A 52 -6.05 -4.58 21.50
C GLU A 52 -6.99 -5.75 21.80
N ARG A 53 -8.31 -5.59 21.63
CA ARG A 53 -9.30 -6.63 21.93
C ARG A 53 -10.09 -7.05 20.69
N PRO A 54 -10.75 -8.21 20.71
CA PRO A 54 -11.69 -8.62 19.66
C PRO A 54 -12.82 -7.59 19.49
N ASP A 55 -13.54 -7.68 18.37
CA ASP A 55 -14.73 -6.87 18.08
C ASP A 55 -14.48 -5.34 18.15
N PHE A 56 -13.28 -4.91 17.76
CA PHE A 56 -12.88 -3.50 17.67
C PHE A 56 -12.88 -2.75 19.01
N GLN A 57 -12.56 -3.47 20.10
CA GLN A 57 -12.54 -2.92 21.44
C GLN A 57 -11.12 -2.67 21.98
N GLY A 58 -11.05 -1.95 23.09
CA GLY A 58 -9.79 -1.69 23.81
C GLY A 58 -8.98 -0.56 23.21
N GLN A 59 -7.68 -0.54 23.48
CA GLN A 59 -6.76 0.43 22.89
C GLN A 59 -6.71 0.28 21.37
N THR A 60 -6.62 1.40 20.65
CA THR A 60 -6.54 1.42 19.19
C THR A 60 -5.33 2.19 18.68
N MET A 61 -4.86 1.83 17.48
CA MET A 61 -3.83 2.54 16.74
C MET A 61 -4.19 2.55 15.26
N GLU A 62 -4.09 3.71 14.62
CA GLU A 62 -4.19 3.84 13.17
C GLU A 62 -2.80 3.94 12.53
N CYS A 63 -2.61 3.32 11.36
CA CYS A 63 -1.38 3.32 10.59
C CYS A 63 -1.66 3.60 9.11
N SER A 64 -0.84 4.45 8.52
CA SER A 64 -0.83 4.78 7.08
C SER A 64 0.46 4.39 6.36
N ASP A 65 1.45 3.92 7.13
CA ASP A 65 2.80 3.63 6.67
C ASP A 65 3.29 2.29 7.23
N ASP A 66 4.38 1.80 6.63
CA ASP A 66 5.03 0.57 7.08
C ASP A 66 5.55 0.75 8.52
N CYS A 67 5.39 -0.28 9.33
CA CYS A 67 5.79 -0.27 10.73
C CYS A 67 6.65 -1.50 11.04
N PRO A 68 7.99 -1.35 11.16
CA PRO A 68 8.89 -2.47 11.45
C PRO A 68 8.79 -2.99 12.89
N SER A 69 8.16 -2.24 13.80
CA SER A 69 7.98 -2.65 15.21
C SER A 69 6.67 -2.11 15.75
N LEU A 70 5.63 -2.95 15.77
CA LEU A 70 4.35 -2.59 16.35
C LEU A 70 4.49 -2.33 17.85
N PHE A 71 5.35 -3.04 18.57
CA PHE A 71 5.55 -2.80 20.00
C PHE A 71 6.10 -1.40 20.30
N GLU A 72 6.93 -0.84 19.41
CA GLU A 72 7.45 0.51 19.59
C GLU A 72 6.39 1.60 19.43
N ARG A 73 5.46 1.40 18.49
CA ARG A 73 4.38 2.36 18.22
C ARG A 73 3.13 2.09 19.05
N PHE A 74 2.60 0.88 19.01
CA PHE A 74 1.34 0.48 19.63
C PHE A 74 1.48 0.12 21.12
N ARG A 75 2.69 -0.18 21.60
CA ARG A 75 2.97 -0.68 22.97
C ARG A 75 2.25 -1.99 23.33
N GLN A 76 1.63 -2.64 22.36
CA GLN A 76 1.02 -3.95 22.48
C GLN A 76 1.81 -4.97 21.63
N ARG A 77 1.85 -6.22 22.09
CA ARG A 77 2.47 -7.35 21.35
C ARG A 77 1.47 -8.12 20.50
N GLU A 78 0.19 -7.88 20.74
CA GLU A 78 -0.92 -8.61 20.17
C GLU A 78 -1.91 -7.65 19.53
N VAL A 79 -2.48 -8.08 18.41
CA VAL A 79 -3.58 -7.43 17.72
C VAL A 79 -4.70 -8.44 17.63
N HIS A 80 -5.82 -8.13 18.27
CA HIS A 80 -6.94 -9.08 18.37
C HIS A 80 -8.04 -8.79 17.35
N SER A 81 -8.15 -7.55 16.87
CA SER A 81 -9.01 -7.20 15.73
C SER A 81 -8.42 -6.03 14.95
N CYS A 82 -8.82 -5.88 13.68
CA CYS A 82 -8.40 -4.75 12.85
C CYS A 82 -9.42 -4.38 11.77
N ASN A 83 -9.33 -3.15 11.26
CA ASN A 83 -10.10 -2.68 10.13
C ASN A 83 -9.13 -2.10 9.08
N VAL A 84 -9.06 -2.74 7.91
CA VAL A 84 -8.34 -2.22 6.76
C VAL A 84 -9.27 -1.25 6.04
N LEU A 85 -9.05 0.03 6.29
CA LEU A 85 -9.88 1.12 5.78
C LEU A 85 -9.56 1.40 4.31
N ASP A 86 -8.28 1.33 3.94
CA ASP A 86 -7.80 1.54 2.58
C ASP A 86 -6.49 0.81 2.27
N GLY A 87 -6.32 0.45 0.99
CA GLY A 87 -5.22 -0.38 0.49
C GLY A 87 -5.27 -1.83 0.96
N ALA A 88 -4.15 -2.53 0.78
CA ALA A 88 -3.92 -3.88 1.29
C ALA A 88 -2.62 -3.93 2.11
N TRP A 89 -2.57 -4.82 3.08
CA TRP A 89 -1.54 -4.87 4.11
C TRP A 89 -1.04 -6.30 4.30
N ILE A 90 0.21 -6.42 4.74
CA ILE A 90 0.79 -7.68 5.22
C ILE A 90 1.11 -7.52 6.70
N PHE A 91 0.57 -8.42 7.52
CA PHE A 91 1.00 -8.59 8.90
C PHE A 91 2.14 -9.59 8.96
N PHE A 92 3.09 -9.32 9.85
CA PHE A 92 4.22 -10.19 10.14
C PHE A 92 4.23 -10.52 11.62
N GLU A 93 4.37 -11.80 11.94
CA GLU A 93 4.41 -12.29 13.32
C GLU A 93 5.57 -11.69 14.13
N GLN A 94 6.70 -11.41 13.48
CA GLN A 94 7.90 -10.85 14.12
C GLN A 94 8.19 -9.41 13.66
N PRO A 95 8.96 -8.63 14.45
CA PRO A 95 9.46 -7.33 14.02
C PRO A 95 10.33 -7.42 12.76
N ASN A 96 10.50 -6.27 12.09
CA ASN A 96 11.32 -6.08 10.90
C ASN A 96 10.90 -6.97 9.71
N PHE A 97 9.60 -7.19 9.55
CA PHE A 97 8.98 -7.91 8.44
C PHE A 97 9.43 -9.37 8.34
N ARG A 98 9.45 -10.07 9.48
CA ARG A 98 9.90 -11.47 9.61
C ARG A 98 8.81 -12.38 10.15
N GLY A 99 9.03 -13.69 10.03
CA GLY A 99 8.11 -14.71 10.52
C GLY A 99 6.97 -14.97 9.55
N ARG A 100 5.85 -15.52 10.07
CA ARG A 100 4.65 -15.81 9.29
C ARG A 100 4.01 -14.52 8.77
N GLN A 101 3.42 -14.62 7.59
CA GLN A 101 2.83 -13.49 6.87
C GLN A 101 1.33 -13.72 6.70
N TYR A 102 0.56 -12.66 6.88
CA TYR A 102 -0.90 -12.67 6.69
C TYR A 102 -1.26 -11.52 5.76
N LEU A 103 -1.96 -11.83 4.67
CA LEU A 103 -2.50 -10.84 3.74
C LEU A 103 -3.83 -10.34 4.27
N LEU A 104 -3.97 -9.02 4.37
CA LEU A 104 -5.21 -8.36 4.74
C LEU A 104 -5.61 -7.42 3.60
N GLU A 105 -6.77 -7.71 3.01
CA GLU A 105 -7.43 -6.82 2.05
C GLU A 105 -8.35 -5.85 2.80
N ARG A 106 -8.94 -4.92 2.07
CA ARG A 106 -9.89 -3.96 2.63
C ARG A 106 -11.07 -4.69 3.28
N GLY A 107 -11.33 -4.41 4.56
CA GLY A 107 -12.38 -5.09 5.30
C GLY A 107 -12.24 -5.03 6.81
N GLU A 108 -13.22 -5.64 7.47
CA GLU A 108 -13.32 -5.78 8.92
C GLU A 108 -12.88 -7.18 9.37
N TYR A 109 -11.96 -7.24 10.32
CA TYR A 109 -11.46 -8.48 10.92
C TYR A 109 -11.67 -8.42 12.43
N ARG A 110 -12.68 -9.13 12.93
CA ARG A 110 -13.17 -9.05 14.32
C ARG A 110 -12.34 -9.90 15.28
N CYS A 111 -11.62 -10.89 14.76
CA CYS A 111 -10.72 -11.74 15.52
C CYS A 111 -9.49 -12.16 14.69
N PHE A 112 -8.42 -12.60 15.35
CA PHE A 112 -7.17 -12.96 14.66
C PHE A 112 -7.28 -14.17 13.71
N THR A 113 -8.31 -15.00 13.90
CA THR A 113 -8.58 -16.11 12.96
C THR A 113 -9.13 -15.61 11.64
N ASP A 114 -9.68 -14.38 11.56
CA ASP A 114 -10.24 -13.83 10.31
C ASP A 114 -9.16 -13.53 9.26
N TRP A 115 -7.91 -13.27 9.68
CA TRP A 115 -6.75 -13.19 8.78
C TRP A 115 -5.93 -14.49 8.76
N ASN A 116 -6.54 -15.62 9.16
CA ASN A 116 -5.96 -16.95 9.18
C ASN A 116 -4.72 -17.12 10.09
N ALA A 117 -4.60 -16.33 11.16
CA ALA A 117 -3.56 -16.55 12.16
C ALA A 117 -3.99 -17.58 13.21
N MET A 118 -3.01 -18.29 13.76
CA MET A 118 -3.21 -19.22 14.90
C MET A 118 -3.08 -18.51 16.26
N HIS A 119 -2.39 -17.36 16.28
CA HIS A 119 -2.15 -16.55 17.48
C HIS A 119 -2.30 -15.06 17.10
N PRO A 120 -2.67 -14.18 18.05
CA PRO A 120 -2.87 -12.74 17.81
C PRO A 120 -1.56 -11.94 17.71
N THR A 121 -0.40 -12.60 17.74
CA THR A 121 0.90 -11.93 17.74
C THR A 121 1.19 -11.27 16.40
N VAL A 122 1.45 -9.96 16.42
CA VAL A 122 1.87 -9.19 15.24
C VAL A 122 3.04 -8.30 15.64
N GLY A 123 4.20 -8.51 15.02
CA GLY A 123 5.42 -7.78 15.30
C GLY A 123 5.67 -6.60 14.34
N SER A 124 5.20 -6.68 13.09
CA SER A 124 5.34 -5.61 12.11
C SER A 124 4.27 -5.66 11.03
N ILE A 125 4.04 -4.54 10.33
CA ILE A 125 3.03 -4.41 9.26
C ILE A 125 3.60 -3.63 8.07
N ARG A 126 3.22 -4.02 6.85
CA ARG A 126 3.69 -3.38 5.61
C ARG A 126 2.55 -3.22 4.61
N ARG A 127 2.54 -2.13 3.86
CA ARG A 127 1.62 -1.88 2.74
C ARG A 127 2.01 -2.71 1.52
N ILE A 128 1.03 -3.06 0.71
CA ILE A 128 1.25 -3.66 -0.62
C ILE A 128 1.15 -2.54 -1.65
N GLN A 129 2.26 -2.20 -2.30
CA GLN A 129 2.36 -1.05 -3.21
C GLN A 129 2.19 -1.41 -4.70
N ASP A 130 2.17 -2.69 -5.06
CA ASP A 130 2.14 -3.13 -6.46
C ASP A 130 0.85 -3.92 -6.78
N PHE A 131 0.09 -3.42 -7.76
CA PHE A 131 -0.82 -4.17 -8.62
C PHE A 131 -0.62 -3.71 -10.07
#